data_AF-A0A6P8BM77-F1
#
_entry.id   AF-A0A6P8BM77-F1
#
_cell.length_a   1.000
_cell.length_b   1.000
_cell.length_c   1.000
_cell.angle_alpha   90.00
_cell.angle_beta   90.00
_cell.angle_gamma   90.00
#
_symmetry.space_group_name_H-M   'P 1'
#
loop_
_entity.id
_entity.type
_entity.pdbx_description
1 polymer ?
#
loop_
_entity_poly.entity_id
_entity_poly.type
_entity_poly.pdbx_seq_one_letter_code
_entity_poly.pdbx_strand_id
1 'polypeptide(L)'
;MDSRLLLRAAAAAPRPFCHQTTLAGRLSRPALAALPSSTQAMQQRRTKATANRTKRALNIPPHPSFLGTSNDAGEDVVIFNPPSSEASVYHTPFTFLPKSDPRRRANMAALFESSATIKFPEGAQEAADGTTASTAASGVQPKHLPTVNLGTKKSKLTTEEVAEMRRLRAENPIENSVHRLAVKFNCTKLFVMIATGSKEMTDHKKRMERQLEKLRARWGPRKAKARADRYKRTEMLYRGELQ
;
A
#
# COMPACT_ATOMS: atom_id res chain seq x y z
N MET A 1 -53.51 8.42 -24.04
CA MET A 1 -53.33 9.87 -23.86
C MET A 1 -51.86 10.11 -23.55
N ASP A 2 -50.96 9.76 -24.46
CA ASP A 2 -50.62 10.51 -25.69
C ASP A 2 -50.03 11.88 -25.32
N SER A 3 -48.90 12.34 -25.82
CA SER A 3 -48.23 11.99 -27.07
C SER A 3 -46.89 12.78 -27.19
N ARG A 4 -45.91 12.13 -27.85
CA ARG A 4 -45.06 12.65 -28.94
C ARG A 4 -44.15 13.87 -28.69
N LEU A 5 -42.83 13.64 -28.75
CA LEU A 5 -41.92 13.97 -29.88
C LEU A 5 -41.77 15.47 -30.15
N LEU A 6 -40.53 15.96 -30.10
CA LEU A 6 -40.01 16.86 -31.13
C LEU A 6 -38.49 16.78 -31.24
N LEU A 7 -38.08 16.32 -32.43
CA LEU A 7 -36.76 16.27 -33.03
C LEU A 7 -36.39 17.67 -33.57
N ARG A 8 -35.12 18.10 -33.45
CA ARG A 8 -34.49 19.12 -34.33
C ARG A 8 -32.97 18.98 -34.21
N ALA A 9 -32.32 18.25 -35.11
CA ALA A 9 -31.78 18.73 -36.40
C ALA A 9 -30.77 19.87 -36.23
N ALA A 10 -29.48 19.53 -36.12
CA ALA A 10 -28.36 20.46 -36.22
C ALA A 10 -27.91 20.57 -37.69
N ALA A 11 -27.99 21.79 -38.22
CA ALA A 11 -27.68 22.13 -39.59
C ALA A 11 -26.17 22.11 -39.86
N ALA A 12 -25.80 21.50 -40.99
CA ALA A 12 -24.49 21.57 -41.59
C ALA A 12 -24.26 22.95 -42.22
N ALA A 13 -23.10 23.56 -41.96
CA ALA A 13 -22.65 24.78 -42.60
C ALA A 13 -21.56 24.46 -43.66
N PRO A 14 -21.67 24.97 -44.89
CA PRO A 14 -20.74 24.70 -45.98
C PRO A 14 -19.51 25.61 -45.90
N ARG A 15 -18.34 25.10 -46.30
CA ARG A 15 -17.16 25.93 -46.56
C ARG A 15 -16.91 26.02 -48.07
N PRO A 16 -16.60 27.23 -48.59
CA PRO A 16 -16.61 27.51 -50.02
C PRO A 16 -15.34 27.05 -50.75
N PHE A 17 -15.59 26.52 -51.95
CA PHE A 17 -14.66 26.45 -53.08
C PHE A 17 -14.34 27.87 -53.57
N CYS A 18 -13.06 28.15 -53.89
CA CYS A 18 -12.69 29.25 -54.78
C CYS A 18 -11.30 29.01 -55.39
N HIS A 19 -11.35 28.62 -56.65
CA HIS A 19 -10.48 28.94 -57.79
C HIS A 19 -8.96 28.71 -57.74
N GLN A 20 -8.58 27.68 -58.49
CA GLN A 20 -7.29 27.52 -59.14
C GLN A 20 -7.11 28.60 -60.22
N THR A 21 -5.95 29.26 -60.23
CA THR A 21 -5.27 29.76 -61.43
C THR A 21 -3.90 30.25 -61.03
N THR A 22 -2.82 29.65 -61.53
CA THR A 22 -1.61 30.37 -61.93
C THR A 22 -0.77 29.54 -62.90
N LEU A 23 -0.42 30.19 -64.01
CA LEU A 23 0.40 29.73 -65.13
C LEU A 23 1.83 29.39 -64.68
N ALA A 24 2.33 28.21 -65.05
CA ALA A 24 3.74 27.86 -64.93
C ALA A 24 4.52 28.35 -66.16
N GLY A 25 5.05 29.58 -66.07
CA GLY A 25 6.07 30.09 -66.98
C GLY A 25 7.46 29.65 -66.52
N ARG A 26 8.17 28.86 -67.34
CA ARG A 26 9.59 28.55 -67.16
C ARG A 26 10.40 29.79 -67.51
N LEU A 27 11.09 30.38 -66.54
CA LEU A 27 12.22 31.28 -66.80
C LEU A 27 13.43 30.91 -65.94
N SER A 28 14.55 30.97 -66.63
CA SER A 28 15.89 30.56 -66.24
C SER A 28 16.42 31.29 -65.00
N ARG A 29 17.20 30.53 -64.22
CA ARG A 29 18.06 31.00 -63.11
C ARG A 29 18.90 32.22 -63.49
N PRO A 30 19.09 33.14 -62.54
CA PRO A 30 20.40 33.75 -62.31
C PRO A 30 20.98 33.24 -60.99
N ALA A 31 22.21 32.72 -61.06
CA ALA A 31 23.02 32.42 -59.90
C ALA A 31 23.41 33.74 -59.21
N LEU A 32 22.91 33.94 -57.99
CA LEU A 32 23.34 35.04 -57.13
C LEU A 32 24.07 34.47 -55.91
N ALA A 33 25.23 35.08 -55.69
CA ALA A 33 26.26 34.84 -54.70
C ALA A 33 25.78 34.28 -53.36
N ALA A 34 26.44 33.21 -52.92
CA ALA A 34 26.38 32.69 -51.57
C ALA A 34 27.02 33.69 -50.60
N LEU A 35 26.20 34.49 -49.93
CA LEU A 35 26.54 35.05 -48.63
C LEU A 35 26.34 33.94 -47.58
N PRO A 36 27.22 33.77 -46.59
CA PRO A 36 26.95 32.87 -45.47
C PRO A 36 25.87 33.54 -44.61
N SER A 37 24.61 33.38 -45.00
CA SER A 37 23.52 33.52 -44.05
C SER A 37 23.79 32.47 -42.98
N SER A 38 24.29 32.92 -41.83
CA SER A 38 24.21 32.17 -40.59
C SER A 38 22.72 31.96 -40.34
N THR A 39 22.17 30.91 -40.96
CA THR A 39 20.92 30.31 -40.55
C THR A 39 21.25 29.81 -39.17
N GLN A 40 21.01 30.64 -38.15
CA GLN A 40 20.80 30.14 -36.81
C GLN A 40 19.78 29.03 -37.01
N ALA A 41 20.24 27.78 -36.94
CA ALA A 41 19.37 26.64 -36.96
C ALA A 41 18.48 26.90 -35.75
N MET A 42 17.28 27.42 -36.00
CA MET A 42 16.31 27.70 -34.98
C MET A 42 15.98 26.32 -34.45
N GLN A 43 16.73 25.90 -33.43
CA GLN A 43 16.58 24.60 -32.82
C GLN A 43 15.12 24.57 -32.45
N GLN A 44 14.34 23.75 -33.16
CA GLN A 44 12.94 23.58 -32.87
C GLN A 44 12.92 23.03 -31.45
N ARG A 45 12.81 23.93 -30.47
CA ARG A 45 12.76 23.56 -29.07
C ARG A 45 11.61 22.58 -29.00
N ARG A 46 11.92 21.34 -28.61
CA ARG A 46 10.93 20.27 -28.51
C ARG A 46 9.97 20.62 -27.39
N THR A 47 8.95 21.44 -27.69
CA THR A 47 7.94 21.84 -26.73
C THR A 47 6.97 20.67 -26.49
N LYS A 48 6.49 20.55 -25.26
CA LYS A 48 5.44 19.58 -24.87
C LYS A 48 4.04 20.10 -25.21
N ALA A 49 3.90 20.98 -26.21
CA ALA A 49 2.67 21.72 -26.50
C ALA A 49 1.49 20.85 -26.95
N THR A 50 1.70 19.55 -27.22
CA THR A 50 0.65 18.63 -27.66
C THR A 50 0.54 17.44 -26.73
N ALA A 51 -0.68 17.00 -26.45
CA ALA A 51 -0.95 15.85 -25.57
C ALA A 51 -0.22 14.57 -26.01
N ASN A 52 -0.10 14.32 -27.31
CA ASN A 52 0.64 13.16 -27.84
C ASN A 52 2.12 13.16 -27.46
N ARG A 53 2.76 14.33 -27.40
CA ARG A 53 4.17 14.45 -26.98
C ARG A 53 4.33 14.18 -25.48
N THR A 54 3.36 14.62 -24.67
CA THR A 54 3.33 14.36 -23.23
C THR A 54 3.08 12.88 -22.96
N LYS A 55 2.11 12.25 -23.64
CA LYS A 55 1.81 10.81 -23.51
C LYS A 55 3.04 9.94 -23.83
N ARG A 56 3.75 10.22 -24.92
CA ARG A 56 4.96 9.47 -25.29
C ARG A 56 6.10 9.67 -24.28
N ALA A 57 6.19 10.85 -23.68
CA ALA A 57 7.23 11.16 -22.72
C ALA A 57 6.99 10.58 -21.32
N LEU A 58 5.72 10.38 -20.95
CA LEU A 58 5.29 9.75 -19.70
C LEU A 58 4.94 8.25 -19.90
N ASN A 59 5.40 7.65 -21.00
CA ASN A 59 5.11 6.25 -21.28
C ASN A 59 5.93 5.35 -20.35
N ILE A 60 5.24 4.43 -19.68
CA ILE A 60 5.85 3.41 -18.82
C ILE A 60 5.64 2.06 -19.51
N PRO A 61 6.70 1.27 -19.79
CA PRO A 61 6.53 -0.03 -20.41
C PRO A 61 5.76 -1.00 -19.50
N PRO A 62 5.06 -1.99 -20.06
CA PRO A 62 4.39 -3.02 -19.26
C PRO A 62 5.42 -3.92 -18.55
N HIS A 63 4.95 -4.70 -17.58
CA HIS A 63 5.77 -5.70 -16.88
C HIS A 63 6.31 -6.76 -17.88
N PRO A 64 7.56 -7.25 -17.73
CA PRO A 64 8.20 -8.18 -18.67
C PRO A 64 7.42 -9.48 -18.89
N SER A 65 6.61 -9.92 -17.93
CA SER A 65 5.73 -11.10 -18.08
C SER A 65 4.72 -10.97 -19.24
N PHE A 66 4.42 -9.75 -19.71
CA PHE A 66 3.54 -9.50 -20.84
C PHE A 66 4.31 -9.34 -22.17
N LEU A 67 5.64 -9.24 -22.11
CA LEU A 67 6.51 -9.19 -23.27
C LEU A 67 6.88 -10.63 -23.63
N GLY A 68 5.95 -11.34 -24.28
CA GLY A 68 6.11 -12.75 -24.63
C GLY A 68 7.43 -13.04 -25.33
N THR A 69 8.07 -14.17 -24.98
CA THR A 69 9.22 -14.68 -25.72
C THR A 69 8.72 -15.24 -27.05
N SER A 70 9.23 -14.71 -28.16
CA SER A 70 8.81 -14.97 -29.54
C SER A 70 8.96 -16.41 -30.05
N ASN A 71 9.20 -17.40 -29.17
CA ASN A 71 9.43 -18.80 -29.53
C ASN A 71 8.21 -19.72 -29.33
N ASP A 72 7.17 -19.31 -28.60
CA ASP A 72 5.93 -20.10 -28.36
C ASP A 72 4.77 -19.66 -29.28
N ALA A 73 5.04 -19.41 -30.56
CA ALA A 73 4.09 -18.81 -31.50
C ALA A 73 2.92 -19.73 -31.93
N GLY A 74 2.55 -20.75 -31.13
CA GLY A 74 1.54 -21.74 -31.51
C GLY A 74 0.65 -22.31 -30.41
N GLU A 75 0.91 -22.09 -29.11
CA GLU A 75 0.12 -22.67 -28.02
C GLU A 75 -0.33 -21.61 -27.00
N ASP A 76 -1.61 -21.69 -26.59
CA ASP A 76 -2.17 -20.82 -25.55
C ASP A 76 -1.74 -21.31 -24.15
N VAL A 77 -0.79 -20.60 -23.53
CA VAL A 77 -0.22 -20.97 -22.21
C VAL A 77 -0.73 -20.05 -21.10
N VAL A 78 -1.15 -20.62 -19.96
CA VAL A 78 -1.51 -19.86 -18.75
C VAL A 78 -0.26 -19.55 -17.93
N ILE A 79 0.11 -18.27 -17.86
CA ILE A 79 1.28 -17.79 -17.11
C ILE A 79 0.88 -17.41 -15.67
N PHE A 80 1.60 -17.92 -14.69
CA PHE A 80 1.47 -17.49 -13.29
C PHE A 80 2.28 -16.21 -13.05
N ASN A 81 1.58 -15.08 -12.87
CA ASN A 81 2.19 -13.75 -12.66
C ASN A 81 1.69 -13.14 -11.34
N PRO A 82 2.22 -13.52 -10.17
CA PRO A 82 1.83 -12.93 -8.90
C PRO A 82 2.24 -11.44 -8.87
N PRO A 83 1.30 -10.50 -8.69
CA PRO A 83 1.62 -9.08 -8.73
C PRO A 83 2.39 -8.64 -7.48
N SER A 84 3.31 -7.68 -7.63
CA SER A 84 4.03 -7.04 -6.52
C SER A 84 3.18 -5.95 -5.83
N SER A 85 1.92 -6.25 -5.53
CA SER A 85 0.95 -5.36 -4.89
C SER A 85 0.38 -6.01 -3.64
N GLU A 86 -0.12 -5.19 -2.70
CA GLU A 86 -0.85 -5.71 -1.55
C GLU A 86 -2.11 -6.46 -1.98
N ALA A 87 -2.36 -7.61 -1.36
CA ALA A 87 -3.54 -8.42 -1.66
C ALA A 87 -4.80 -7.74 -1.11
N SER A 88 -5.89 -7.79 -1.87
CA SER A 88 -7.19 -7.31 -1.39
C SER A 88 -7.72 -8.20 -0.25
N VAL A 89 -8.61 -7.66 0.58
CA VAL A 89 -9.28 -8.39 1.67
C VAL A 89 -10.04 -9.63 1.16
N TYR A 90 -10.48 -9.63 -0.10
CA TYR A 90 -11.19 -10.74 -0.72
C TYR A 90 -10.27 -11.93 -1.06
N HIS A 91 -8.95 -11.74 -1.05
CA HIS A 91 -8.00 -12.84 -1.12
C HIS A 91 -7.85 -13.49 0.28
N THR A 92 -8.89 -14.24 0.67
CA THR A 92 -9.00 -14.81 2.01
C THR A 92 -7.93 -15.88 2.25
N PRO A 93 -7.12 -15.77 3.32
CA PRO A 93 -6.13 -16.80 3.64
C PRO A 93 -6.83 -18.12 4.02
N PHE A 94 -6.18 -19.26 3.76
CA PHE A 94 -6.75 -20.59 3.99
C PHE A 94 -7.20 -20.87 5.44
N THR A 95 -6.66 -20.14 6.42
CA THR A 95 -7.05 -20.22 7.83
C THR A 95 -8.47 -19.69 8.07
N PHE A 96 -8.94 -18.75 7.24
CA PHE A 96 -10.27 -18.13 7.38
C PHE A 96 -11.33 -18.82 6.50
N LEU A 97 -10.93 -19.77 5.65
CA LEU A 97 -11.88 -20.59 4.90
C LEU A 97 -12.46 -21.71 5.76
N PRO A 98 -13.76 -22.03 5.62
CA PRO A 98 -14.34 -23.22 6.20
C PRO A 98 -13.59 -24.49 5.77
N LYS A 99 -13.55 -25.51 6.64
CA LYS A 99 -12.85 -26.77 6.35
C LYS A 99 -13.43 -27.52 5.13
N SER A 100 -14.70 -27.32 4.82
CA SER A 100 -15.41 -27.91 3.67
C SER A 100 -15.13 -27.20 2.35
N ASP A 101 -14.51 -26.01 2.36
CA ASP A 101 -14.28 -25.23 1.15
C ASP A 101 -13.16 -25.88 0.30
N PRO A 102 -13.44 -26.29 -0.96
CA PRO A 102 -12.45 -26.96 -1.81
C PRO A 102 -11.23 -26.07 -2.12
N ARG A 103 -11.39 -24.74 -2.05
CA ARG A 103 -10.31 -23.77 -2.32
C ARG A 103 -9.17 -23.85 -1.31
N ARG A 104 -9.41 -24.45 -0.13
CA ARG A 104 -8.39 -24.64 0.90
C ARG A 104 -7.21 -25.52 0.45
N ARG A 105 -7.38 -26.31 -0.62
CA ARG A 105 -6.35 -27.22 -1.17
C ARG A 105 -5.46 -26.57 -2.24
N ALA A 106 -5.86 -25.43 -2.82
CA ALA A 106 -5.24 -24.86 -4.01
C ALA A 106 -4.18 -23.80 -3.65
N ASN A 107 -3.00 -24.22 -3.19
CA ASN A 107 -1.85 -23.31 -3.18
C ASN A 107 -1.27 -23.22 -4.60
N MET A 108 -1.74 -22.26 -5.40
CA MET A 108 -1.33 -22.07 -6.80
C MET A 108 0.19 -21.95 -6.95
N ALA A 109 0.88 -21.27 -6.02
CA ALA A 109 2.33 -21.14 -6.07
C ALA A 109 3.03 -22.51 -5.98
N ALA A 110 2.56 -23.39 -5.08
CA ALA A 110 3.11 -24.74 -4.95
C ALA A 110 2.86 -25.62 -6.19
N LEU A 111 1.74 -25.40 -6.90
CA LEU A 111 1.45 -26.11 -8.15
C LEU A 111 2.48 -25.75 -9.23
N PHE A 112 2.80 -24.47 -9.41
CA PHE A 112 3.79 -24.03 -10.40
C PHE A 112 5.24 -24.29 -9.98
N GLU A 113 5.55 -24.23 -8.68
CA GLU A 113 6.90 -24.52 -8.17
C GLU A 113 7.31 -25.99 -8.41
N SER A 114 6.35 -26.92 -8.41
CA SER A 114 6.60 -28.33 -8.76
C SER A 114 6.89 -28.56 -10.26
N SER A 115 6.51 -27.63 -11.14
CA SER A 115 6.77 -27.69 -12.58
C SER A 115 7.91 -26.77 -13.02
N ALA A 116 8.29 -25.80 -12.19
CA ALA A 116 9.30 -24.80 -12.49
C ALA A 116 10.70 -25.21 -11.97
N THR A 117 11.27 -26.27 -12.53
CA THR A 117 12.73 -26.32 -12.71
C THR A 117 13.07 -25.46 -13.93
N ILE A 118 12.84 -24.14 -13.82
CA ILE A 118 13.38 -23.18 -14.79
C ILE A 118 14.72 -22.74 -14.22
N LYS A 119 15.79 -23.33 -14.76
CA LYS A 119 17.15 -22.87 -14.57
C LYS A 119 17.24 -21.44 -15.11
N PHE A 120 17.39 -20.46 -14.23
CA PHE A 120 17.87 -19.14 -14.64
C PHE A 120 19.26 -19.32 -15.27
N PRO A 121 19.58 -18.72 -16.43
CA PRO A 121 20.94 -18.74 -16.95
C PRO A 121 21.82 -17.89 -16.05
N GLU A 122 22.61 -18.59 -15.24
CA GLU A 122 23.71 -18.10 -14.42
C GLU A 122 24.84 -17.66 -15.35
N GLY A 123 25.12 -16.36 -15.38
CA GLY A 123 26.07 -15.74 -16.32
C GLY A 123 26.78 -14.53 -15.70
N ALA A 124 27.44 -14.75 -14.57
CA ALA A 124 28.56 -13.94 -14.07
C ALA A 124 29.38 -14.76 -13.03
N GLN A 125 30.20 -15.69 -13.54
CA GLN A 125 31.55 -16.12 -13.11
C GLN A 125 32.16 -15.43 -11.86
N GLU A 126 32.93 -16.01 -10.92
CA GLU A 126 33.51 -17.34 -10.56
C GLU A 126 33.79 -17.26 -9.02
N ALA A 127 34.16 -18.24 -8.20
CA ALA A 127 35.02 -19.41 -8.35
C ALA A 127 34.92 -20.30 -7.08
N ALA A 128 35.52 -21.48 -7.18
CA ALA A 128 35.99 -22.36 -6.10
C ALA A 128 35.04 -23.44 -5.55
N ASP A 129 35.17 -24.58 -6.24
CA ASP A 129 35.64 -25.85 -5.67
C ASP A 129 34.60 -26.86 -5.19
N GLY A 130 34.71 -28.05 -5.77
CA GLY A 130 33.75 -29.12 -5.63
C GLY A 130 34.10 -30.04 -4.46
N THR A 131 33.07 -30.52 -3.76
CA THR A 131 33.05 -31.88 -3.21
C THR A 131 31.60 -32.32 -3.07
N THR A 132 31.33 -33.47 -3.65
CA THR A 132 30.07 -34.22 -3.63
C THR A 132 29.56 -34.50 -2.21
N ALA A 133 28.33 -34.11 -1.90
CA ALA A 133 27.51 -34.78 -0.89
C ALA A 133 26.02 -34.46 -1.05
N SER A 134 25.27 -35.48 -1.42
CA SER A 134 23.87 -35.75 -1.09
C SER A 134 23.25 -34.76 -0.09
N THR A 135 22.45 -33.82 -0.58
CA THR A 135 21.49 -33.10 0.27
C THR A 135 20.13 -33.17 -0.38
N ALA A 136 19.35 -34.11 0.15
CA ALA A 136 17.90 -34.21 -0.02
C ALA A 136 17.25 -32.83 0.13
N ALA A 137 16.12 -32.64 -0.55
CA ALA A 137 15.17 -31.55 -0.39
C ALA A 137 15.20 -30.90 1.00
N SER A 138 16.08 -29.91 1.17
CA SER A 138 16.19 -29.13 2.39
C SER A 138 15.29 -27.93 2.19
N GLY A 139 14.09 -28.05 2.75
CA GLY A 139 13.15 -26.97 2.88
C GLY A 139 13.87 -25.69 3.28
N VAL A 140 13.78 -24.68 2.42
CA VAL A 140 14.06 -23.31 2.82
C VAL A 140 12.91 -22.90 3.74
N GLN A 141 12.97 -23.37 4.98
CA GLN A 141 12.24 -22.75 6.06
C GLN A 141 12.61 -21.26 6.01
N PRO A 142 11.64 -20.33 6.01
CA PRO A 142 11.95 -18.91 6.02
C PRO A 142 12.89 -18.67 7.22
N LYS A 143 14.16 -18.30 6.92
CA LYS A 143 15.28 -18.32 7.89
C LYS A 143 15.04 -17.44 9.11
N HIS A 144 14.03 -16.58 9.07
CA HIS A 144 13.54 -15.85 10.22
C HIS A 144 12.08 -15.45 9.92
N LEU A 145 11.10 -15.97 10.68
CA LEU A 145 9.79 -15.31 10.74
C LEU A 145 10.03 -13.86 11.19
N PRO A 146 9.35 -12.84 10.64
CA PRO A 146 9.56 -11.47 11.10
C PRO A 146 9.42 -11.41 12.62
N THR A 147 10.36 -10.75 13.31
CA THR A 147 10.32 -10.66 14.77
C THR A 147 9.04 -9.94 15.16
N VAL A 148 8.08 -10.69 15.69
CA VAL A 148 6.91 -10.10 16.33
C VAL A 148 7.19 -10.10 17.83
N ASN A 149 7.17 -8.91 18.44
CA ASN A 149 7.35 -8.76 19.87
C ASN A 149 6.12 -9.29 20.63
N LEU A 150 6.02 -10.61 20.76
CA LEU A 150 5.02 -11.24 21.63
C LEU A 150 5.60 -11.25 23.04
N GLY A 151 5.07 -10.37 23.90
CA GLY A 151 5.39 -10.40 25.32
C GLY A 151 5.07 -11.77 25.91
N THR A 152 5.98 -12.30 26.73
CA THR A 152 5.74 -13.55 27.46
C THR A 152 4.53 -13.39 28.39
N LYS A 153 3.70 -14.44 28.46
CA LYS A 153 2.53 -14.45 29.34
C LYS A 153 3.03 -14.47 30.79
N LYS A 154 2.55 -13.50 31.59
CA LYS A 154 2.85 -13.45 33.03
C LYS A 154 2.10 -14.56 33.78
N SER A 155 2.56 -14.86 35.00
CA SER A 155 2.00 -15.89 35.89
C SER A 155 0.51 -15.68 36.16
N LYS A 156 -0.21 -16.79 36.39
CA LYS A 156 -1.64 -16.77 36.73
C LYS A 156 -1.81 -16.41 38.20
N LEU A 157 -2.60 -15.38 38.48
CA LEU A 157 -2.93 -14.93 39.84
C LEU A 157 -4.00 -15.81 40.49
N THR A 158 -3.93 -15.96 41.81
CA THR A 158 -4.98 -16.62 42.59
C THR A 158 -6.14 -15.66 42.88
N THR A 159 -7.30 -16.21 43.24
CA THR A 159 -8.48 -15.41 43.64
C THR A 159 -8.23 -14.57 44.89
N GLU A 160 -7.38 -15.07 45.80
CA GLU A 160 -7.01 -14.40 47.05
C GLU A 160 -6.15 -13.17 46.77
N GLU A 161 -5.15 -13.29 45.90
CA GLU A 161 -4.30 -12.17 45.47
C GLU A 161 -5.11 -11.06 44.81
N VAL A 162 -6.14 -11.43 44.03
CA VAL A 162 -7.06 -10.46 43.41
C VAL A 162 -7.91 -9.74 44.47
N ALA A 163 -8.36 -10.44 45.51
CA ALA A 163 -9.09 -9.82 46.62
C ALA A 163 -8.20 -8.85 47.41
N GLU A 164 -6.95 -9.24 47.70
CA GLU A 164 -5.96 -8.36 48.34
C GLU A 164 -5.68 -7.12 47.47
N MET A 165 -5.51 -7.30 46.16
CA MET A 165 -5.28 -6.21 45.21
C MET A 165 -6.43 -5.19 45.22
N ARG A 166 -7.68 -5.65 45.30
CA ARG A 166 -8.86 -4.78 45.42
C ARG A 166 -8.87 -4.04 46.74
N ARG A 167 -8.60 -4.75 47.84
CA ARG A 167 -8.54 -4.17 49.20
C ARG A 167 -7.50 -3.05 49.27
N LEU A 168 -6.25 -3.33 48.87
CA LEU A 168 -5.15 -2.36 48.91
C LEU A 168 -5.46 -1.08 48.11
N ARG A 169 -6.17 -1.24 46.98
CA ARG A 169 -6.52 -0.10 46.13
C ARG A 169 -7.71 0.70 46.64
N ALA A 170 -8.64 0.06 47.35
CA ALA A 170 -9.74 0.74 48.03
C ALA A 170 -9.23 1.56 49.23
N GLU A 171 -8.25 1.03 49.96
CA GLU A 171 -7.61 1.71 51.09
C GLU A 171 -6.88 2.98 50.65
N ASN A 172 -5.88 2.88 49.77
CA ASN A 172 -5.04 4.02 49.38
C ASN A 172 -4.62 3.96 47.90
N PRO A 173 -5.36 4.57 46.96
CA PRO A 173 -5.08 4.46 45.53
C PRO A 173 -3.81 5.21 45.06
N ILE A 174 -3.32 6.16 45.86
CA ILE A 174 -2.10 6.94 45.57
C ILE A 174 -0.87 6.09 45.85
N GLU A 175 -0.81 5.50 47.05
CA GLU A 175 0.31 4.65 47.45
C GLU A 175 0.28 3.30 46.72
N ASN A 176 -0.89 2.67 46.68
CA ASN A 176 -1.14 1.40 45.99
C ASN A 176 -1.51 1.65 44.52
N SER A 177 -0.61 2.34 43.81
CA SER A 177 -0.78 2.67 42.40
C SER A 177 -0.89 1.42 41.52
N VAL A 178 -1.49 1.55 40.33
CA VAL A 178 -1.62 0.42 39.37
C VAL A 178 -0.26 -0.21 39.11
N HIS A 179 0.77 0.63 39.01
CA HIS A 179 2.12 0.18 38.72
C HIS A 179 2.71 -0.62 39.88
N ARG A 180 2.57 -0.14 41.12
CA ARG A 180 3.11 -0.81 42.31
C ARG A 180 2.47 -2.18 42.52
N LEU A 181 1.15 -2.27 42.36
CA LEU A 181 0.43 -3.55 42.43
C LEU A 181 0.81 -4.49 41.28
N ALA A 182 1.01 -3.97 40.06
CA ALA A 182 1.44 -4.79 38.94
C ALA A 182 2.84 -5.40 39.15
N VAL A 183 3.73 -4.70 39.86
CA VAL A 183 5.05 -5.22 40.24
C VAL A 183 4.91 -6.22 41.41
N LYS A 184 4.16 -5.88 42.47
CA LYS A 184 3.97 -6.74 43.66
C LYS A 184 3.42 -8.12 43.28
N PHE A 185 2.41 -8.15 42.42
CA PHE A 185 1.74 -9.38 41.99
C PHE A 185 2.26 -9.91 40.64
N ASN A 186 3.39 -9.40 40.13
CA ASN A 186 3.96 -9.79 38.84
C ASN A 186 2.94 -9.92 37.68
N CYS A 187 2.05 -8.94 37.53
CA CYS A 187 0.98 -8.95 36.53
C CYS A 187 1.04 -7.73 35.60
N THR A 188 0.13 -7.66 34.62
CA THR A 188 0.07 -6.54 33.68
C THR A 188 -0.72 -5.38 34.29
N LYS A 189 -0.28 -4.13 34.08
CA LYS A 189 -0.98 -2.92 34.57
C LYS A 189 -2.46 -2.90 34.16
N LEU A 190 -2.75 -3.34 32.93
CA LEU A 190 -4.12 -3.47 32.42
C LEU A 190 -4.95 -4.46 33.25
N PHE A 191 -4.36 -5.60 33.65
CA PHE A 191 -5.06 -6.57 34.50
C PHE A 191 -5.44 -5.95 35.85
N VAL A 192 -4.52 -5.22 36.48
CA VAL A 192 -4.81 -4.50 37.74
C VAL A 192 -5.95 -3.50 37.54
N MET A 193 -5.96 -2.74 36.44
CA MET A 193 -7.04 -1.80 36.12
C MET A 193 -8.39 -2.49 35.94
N ILE A 194 -8.43 -3.68 35.34
CA ILE A 194 -9.65 -4.48 35.19
C ILE A 194 -10.10 -5.04 36.55
N ALA A 195 -9.19 -5.67 37.30
CA ALA A 195 -9.49 -6.34 38.56
C ALA A 195 -10.01 -5.38 39.64
N THR A 196 -9.51 -4.14 39.63
CA THR A 196 -9.78 -3.12 40.65
C THR A 196 -10.60 -1.93 40.13
N GLY A 197 -11.03 -1.99 38.86
CA GLY A 197 -11.80 -0.92 38.24
C GLY A 197 -13.16 -0.79 38.91
N SER A 198 -13.34 0.25 39.73
CA SER A 198 -14.67 0.61 40.25
C SER A 198 -15.53 1.18 39.11
N LYS A 199 -16.80 0.74 39.04
CA LYS A 199 -17.81 1.36 38.18
C LYS A 199 -18.00 2.84 38.54
N GLU A 200 -17.96 3.13 39.84
CA GLU A 200 -18.11 4.49 40.34
C GLU A 200 -16.85 5.34 40.19
N MET A 201 -17.09 6.63 39.98
CA MET A 201 -16.06 7.67 39.91
C MET A 201 -15.53 7.98 41.30
N THR A 202 -14.44 7.31 41.70
CA THR A 202 -13.75 7.60 42.96
C THR A 202 -13.18 9.01 42.97
N ASP A 203 -13.03 9.62 44.15
CA ASP A 203 -12.52 10.99 44.27
C ASP A 203 -11.09 11.13 43.72
N HIS A 204 -10.31 10.06 43.79
CA HIS A 204 -9.01 9.98 43.14
C HIS A 204 -9.13 10.12 41.60
N LYS A 205 -10.08 9.43 40.95
CA LYS A 205 -10.32 9.58 39.50
C LYS A 205 -10.73 11.01 39.15
N LYS A 206 -11.67 11.61 39.91
CA LYS A 206 -12.08 13.02 39.72
C LYS A 206 -10.90 13.99 39.84
N ARG A 207 -9.99 13.76 40.80
CA ARG A 207 -8.77 14.58 40.94
C ARG A 207 -7.87 14.44 39.71
N MET A 208 -7.67 13.23 39.20
CA MET A 208 -6.86 12.98 38.00
C MET A 208 -7.46 13.63 36.75
N GLU A 209 -8.78 13.55 36.57
CA GLU A 209 -9.47 14.21 35.45
C GLU A 209 -9.32 15.72 35.50
N ARG A 210 -9.51 16.34 36.68
CA ARG A 210 -9.26 17.78 36.87
C ARG A 210 -7.82 18.17 36.53
N GLN A 211 -6.84 17.33 36.86
CA GLN A 211 -5.44 17.59 36.49
C GLN A 211 -5.23 17.49 34.97
N LEU A 212 -5.83 16.48 34.32
CA LEU A 212 -5.76 16.34 32.86
C LEU A 212 -6.44 17.51 32.15
N GLU A 213 -7.56 18.01 32.67
CA GLU A 213 -8.25 19.18 32.15
C GLU A 213 -7.39 20.45 32.26
N LYS A 214 -6.77 20.70 33.42
CA LYS A 214 -5.80 21.81 33.58
C LYS A 214 -4.64 21.70 32.59
N LEU A 215 -4.13 20.48 32.37
CA LEU A 215 -3.06 20.24 31.38
C LEU A 215 -3.53 20.49 29.94
N ARG A 216 -4.78 20.12 29.61
CA ARG A 216 -5.40 20.38 28.30
C ARG A 216 -5.65 21.87 28.08
N ALA A 217 -6.15 22.58 29.10
CA ALA A 217 -6.36 24.03 29.05
C ALA A 217 -5.05 24.80 28.80
N ARG A 218 -3.92 24.28 29.29
CA ARG A 218 -2.59 24.87 29.03
C ARG A 218 -2.09 24.65 27.59
N TRP A 219 -2.75 23.86 26.76
CA TRP A 219 -2.30 23.63 25.39
C TRP A 219 -2.58 24.86 24.51
N GLY A 220 -1.52 25.40 23.90
CA GLY A 220 -1.67 26.42 22.86
C GLY A 220 -2.35 25.89 21.58
N PRO A 221 -2.77 26.78 20.67
CA PRO A 221 -3.62 26.45 19.52
C PRO A 221 -3.00 25.40 18.59
N ARG A 222 -1.70 25.49 18.32
CA ARG A 222 -0.98 24.53 17.47
C ARG A 222 -1.02 23.10 18.04
N LYS A 223 -0.82 22.95 19.35
CA LYS A 223 -0.81 21.65 20.02
C LYS A 223 -2.23 21.06 20.12
N ALA A 224 -3.21 21.90 20.42
CA ALA A 224 -4.61 21.50 20.47
C ALA A 224 -5.08 20.94 19.10
N LYS A 225 -4.80 21.66 18.00
CA LYS A 225 -5.11 21.21 16.64
C LYS A 225 -4.42 19.88 16.31
N ALA A 226 -3.12 19.76 16.55
CA ALA A 226 -2.37 18.52 16.29
C ALA A 226 -2.91 17.31 17.08
N ARG A 227 -3.40 17.52 18.30
CA ARG A 227 -4.03 16.46 19.10
C ARG A 227 -5.39 16.06 18.54
N ALA A 228 -6.23 17.03 18.15
CA ALA A 228 -7.50 16.75 17.48
C ALA A 228 -7.29 15.95 16.18
N ASP A 229 -6.33 16.35 15.35
CA ASP A 229 -6.02 15.65 14.09
C ASP A 229 -5.48 14.23 14.34
N ARG A 230 -4.75 14.00 15.44
CA ARG A 230 -4.34 12.63 15.82
C ARG A 230 -5.54 11.75 16.16
N TYR A 231 -6.52 12.26 16.89
CA TYR A 231 -7.73 11.49 17.20
C TYR A 231 -8.54 11.19 15.94
N LYS A 232 -8.73 12.20 15.07
CA LYS A 232 -9.36 12.00 13.76
C LYS A 232 -8.67 10.92 12.94
N ARG A 233 -7.35 10.93 12.84
CA ARG A 233 -6.60 9.88 12.13
C ARG A 233 -6.82 8.48 12.72
N THR A 234 -6.91 8.39 14.05
CA THR A 234 -7.19 7.12 14.72
C THR A 234 -8.61 6.63 14.40
N GLU A 235 -9.59 7.53 14.37
CA GLU A 235 -10.96 7.19 13.96
C GLU A 235 -11.05 6.79 12.48
N MET A 236 -10.42 7.54 11.58
CA MET A 236 -10.36 7.23 10.14
C MET A 236 -9.72 5.86 9.88
N LEU A 237 -8.68 5.51 10.64
CA LEU A 237 -8.07 4.18 10.58
C LEU A 237 -9.06 3.07 10.95
N TYR A 238 -9.81 3.22 12.05
CA TYR A 238 -10.81 2.21 12.44
C TYR A 238 -12.02 2.16 11.50
N ARG A 239 -12.32 3.25 10.77
CA ARG A 239 -13.33 3.27 9.69
C ARG A 239 -12.81 2.67 8.37
N GLY A 240 -11.51 2.41 8.24
CA GLY A 240 -10.89 1.90 7.02
C GLY A 240 -10.64 2.97 5.94
N GLU A 241 -10.67 4.24 6.29
CA GLU A 241 -10.38 5.38 5.39
C GLU A 241 -8.87 5.61 5.22
N LEU A 242 -8.07 5.11 6.17
CA LEU A 242 -6.62 5.08 6.11
C LEU A 242 -6.15 3.62 6.13
N GLN A 243 -5.20 3.31 5.27
CA GLN A 243 -4.48 2.03 5.22
C GLN A 243 -3.03 2.25 5.67
#